data_AF-A0A7Y0MBL7-F1
#
_entry.id   AF-A0A7Y0MBL7-F1
#
_cell.length_a   1.000
_cell.length_b   1.000
_cell.length_c   1.000
_cell.angle_alpha   90.00
_cell.angle_beta   90.00
_cell.angle_gamma   90.00
#
_symmetry.space_group_name_H-M   'P 1'
#
loop_
_entity.id
_entity.type
_entity.pdbx_description
1 polymer ?
#
loop_
_entity_poly.entity_id
_entity_poly.type
_entity_poly.pdbx_seq_one_letter_code
_entity_poly.pdbx_strand_id
1 'polypeptide(L)'
;MLRKEFDGHDVWRQIKAIKTAVGAMPEALATQEQEQLDAISVIANYISSFKTLGTTHSPLFTKGMLDSVVAPLASAATQLNARQNAANPNHTQQALAQIESALVTMAPWPRPYTKGAQVTQMTTLFEGLLDRQKAESEKLKDHYSSLRDELDAYKEDAKALRQDVNRAEEDIAAEAADVAKLITDQKGRIDTVVQDGLQAVEGLTAANQKAFNTWTEGRAVEWESRVQGNVDQIQGCLDEATASLRELQSKETEYANLTSAVAATKMAQHFETEAMSGRIQSWIFFGFGVLFIVGAVIPLILQAFSPGEGDPWVSFAIRLSIGALLATGATIAIRLGSKRMDEANASKRMELELRTFGPFLANVDDKGDVDNARLELVDRAFGKGYVQSVGAGTQEEVVTVSAMSEIISALGKVVNR
;
A
#
# COMPACT_ATOMS: atom_id res chain seq x y z
N MET A 1 -9.19 -100.75 -75.84
CA MET A 1 -9.66 -99.35 -75.97
C MET A 1 -8.64 -98.51 -76.74
N LEU A 2 -9.04 -97.42 -77.42
CA LEU A 2 -8.08 -96.51 -78.08
C LEU A 2 -7.22 -95.76 -77.03
N ARG A 3 -5.96 -95.46 -77.36
CA ARG A 3 -5.03 -94.79 -76.42
C ARG A 3 -5.57 -93.47 -75.86
N LYS A 4 -6.19 -92.65 -76.73
CA LYS A 4 -6.80 -91.36 -76.34
C LYS A 4 -7.95 -91.54 -75.35
N GLU A 5 -8.76 -92.59 -75.51
CA GLU A 5 -9.87 -92.91 -74.61
C GLU A 5 -9.36 -93.41 -73.25
N PHE A 6 -8.28 -94.20 -73.25
CA PHE A 6 -7.65 -94.68 -72.02
C PHE A 6 -7.03 -93.53 -71.21
N ASP A 7 -6.24 -92.66 -71.84
CA ASP A 7 -5.56 -91.55 -71.15
C ASP A 7 -6.52 -90.48 -70.64
N GLY A 8 -7.64 -90.28 -71.35
CA GLY A 8 -8.71 -89.36 -70.99
C GLY A 8 -9.75 -89.93 -70.01
N HIS A 9 -9.59 -91.18 -69.56
CA HIS A 9 -10.57 -91.82 -68.69
C HIS A 9 -10.64 -91.18 -67.29
N ASP A 10 -11.84 -91.14 -66.71
CA ASP A 10 -12.09 -90.47 -65.43
C ASP A 10 -11.38 -91.10 -64.23
N VAL A 11 -10.98 -92.37 -64.33
CA VAL A 11 -10.17 -93.07 -63.31
C VAL A 11 -8.93 -92.26 -62.95
N TRP A 12 -8.22 -91.71 -63.93
CA TRP A 12 -7.00 -90.94 -63.69
C TRP A 12 -7.27 -89.61 -63.01
N ARG A 13 -8.45 -89.02 -63.27
CA ARG A 13 -8.91 -87.80 -62.61
C ARG A 13 -9.18 -88.06 -61.13
N GLN A 14 -9.86 -89.17 -60.82
CA GLN A 14 -10.16 -89.55 -59.43
C GLN A 14 -8.88 -89.88 -58.63
N ILE A 15 -7.93 -90.61 -59.23
CA ILE A 15 -6.64 -90.89 -58.56
C ILE A 15 -5.86 -89.60 -58.28
N LYS A 16 -5.86 -88.65 -59.22
CA LYS A 16 -5.24 -87.34 -59.00
C LYS A 16 -5.92 -86.59 -57.85
N ALA A 17 -7.25 -86.61 -57.79
CA ALA A 17 -8.01 -85.99 -56.72
C ALA A 17 -7.67 -86.60 -55.34
N ILE A 18 -7.58 -87.92 -55.25
CA ILE A 18 -7.15 -88.63 -54.03
C ILE A 18 -5.75 -88.19 -53.60
N LYS A 19 -4.76 -88.22 -54.51
CA LYS A 19 -3.37 -87.83 -54.19
C LYS A 19 -3.27 -86.39 -53.71
N THR A 20 -3.98 -85.47 -54.37
CA THR A 20 -4.06 -84.07 -53.93
C THR A 20 -4.72 -83.96 -52.56
N ALA A 21 -5.78 -84.72 -52.30
CA ALA A 21 -6.47 -84.67 -51.03
C ALA A 21 -5.62 -85.21 -49.86
N VAL A 22 -4.86 -86.28 -50.08
CA VAL A 22 -3.90 -86.82 -49.10
C VAL A 22 -2.76 -85.84 -48.84
N GLY A 23 -2.17 -85.25 -49.89
CA GLY A 23 -1.07 -84.29 -49.74
C GLY A 23 -1.45 -82.96 -49.07
N ALA A 24 -2.75 -82.67 -48.95
CA ALA A 24 -3.26 -81.49 -48.25
C ALA A 24 -3.70 -81.77 -46.81
N MET A 25 -3.49 -82.99 -46.28
CA MET A 25 -3.78 -83.31 -44.89
C MET A 25 -2.73 -82.68 -43.94
N PRO A 26 -3.12 -82.26 -42.72
CA PRO A 26 -2.18 -81.69 -41.75
C PRO A 26 -1.16 -82.73 -41.25
N GLU A 27 0.04 -82.27 -40.88
CA GLU A 27 1.16 -83.13 -40.46
C GLU A 27 0.97 -83.75 -39.05
N ALA A 28 0.13 -83.13 -38.22
CA ALA A 28 -0.16 -83.58 -36.85
C ALA A 28 -1.45 -84.43 -36.78
N LEU A 29 -1.36 -85.70 -37.22
CA LEU A 29 -2.45 -86.67 -37.15
C LEU A 29 -2.17 -87.76 -36.10
N ALA A 30 -3.23 -88.42 -35.63
CA ALA A 30 -3.06 -89.62 -34.82
C ALA A 30 -2.34 -90.71 -35.64
N THR A 31 -1.45 -91.49 -35.01
CA THR A 31 -0.62 -92.50 -35.69
C THR A 31 -1.45 -93.47 -36.54
N GLN A 32 -2.60 -93.92 -36.05
CA GLN A 32 -3.50 -94.81 -36.79
C GLN A 32 -4.07 -94.15 -38.06
N GLU A 33 -4.36 -92.86 -38.02
CA GLU A 33 -4.88 -92.12 -39.17
C GLU A 33 -3.78 -91.86 -40.21
N GLN A 34 -2.55 -91.62 -39.75
CA GLN A 34 -1.39 -91.49 -40.61
C GLN A 34 -1.10 -92.79 -41.37
N GLU A 35 -1.16 -93.95 -40.70
CA GLU A 35 -1.03 -95.27 -41.34
C GLU A 35 -2.09 -95.50 -42.43
N GLN A 36 -3.33 -95.06 -42.19
CA GLN A 36 -4.42 -95.16 -43.18
C GLN A 36 -4.17 -94.26 -44.39
N LEU A 37 -3.68 -93.04 -44.19
CA LEU A 37 -3.33 -92.13 -45.29
C LEU A 37 -2.14 -92.66 -46.11
N ASP A 38 -1.14 -93.24 -45.46
CA ASP A 38 -0.02 -93.89 -46.12
C ASP A 38 -0.49 -95.08 -46.97
N ALA A 39 -1.38 -95.92 -46.43
CA ALA A 39 -1.99 -97.02 -47.17
C ALA A 39 -2.79 -96.53 -48.40
N ILE A 40 -3.60 -95.48 -48.23
CA ILE A 40 -4.34 -94.84 -49.34
C ILE A 40 -3.37 -94.32 -50.40
N SER A 41 -2.27 -93.67 -50.01
CA SER A 41 -1.24 -93.15 -50.90
C SER A 41 -0.57 -94.28 -51.70
N VAL A 42 -0.19 -95.37 -51.03
CA VAL A 42 0.39 -96.56 -51.67
C VAL A 42 -0.57 -97.17 -52.69
N ILE A 43 -1.84 -97.38 -52.32
CA ILE A 43 -2.84 -97.94 -53.23
C ILE A 43 -3.07 -96.98 -54.42
N ALA A 44 -3.24 -95.67 -54.19
CA ALA A 44 -3.41 -94.69 -55.26
C ALA A 44 -2.20 -94.66 -56.22
N ASN A 45 -0.98 -94.83 -55.71
CA ASN A 45 0.23 -94.95 -56.51
C ASN A 45 0.27 -96.25 -57.32
N TYR A 46 -0.12 -97.37 -56.71
CA TYR A 46 -0.25 -98.65 -57.41
C TYR A 46 -1.24 -98.56 -58.57
N ILE A 47 -2.45 -98.01 -58.36
CA ILE A 47 -3.43 -97.84 -59.43
C ILE A 47 -2.90 -96.89 -60.52
N SER A 48 -2.23 -95.80 -60.12
CA SER A 48 -1.58 -94.86 -61.05
C SER A 48 -0.52 -95.52 -61.93
N SER A 49 0.13 -96.59 -61.47
CA SER A 49 1.13 -97.32 -62.27
C SER A 49 0.53 -98.01 -63.50
N PHE A 50 -0.76 -98.36 -63.49
CA PHE A 50 -1.41 -98.91 -64.67
C PHE A 50 -1.56 -97.89 -65.80
N LYS A 51 -1.50 -96.59 -65.48
CA LYS A 51 -1.47 -95.53 -66.50
C LYS A 51 -0.22 -95.63 -67.37
N THR A 52 0.93 -95.97 -66.77
CA THR A 52 2.18 -96.15 -67.52
C THR A 52 2.14 -97.45 -68.32
N LEU A 53 1.50 -98.51 -67.84
CA LEU A 53 1.27 -99.75 -68.62
C LEU A 53 0.39 -99.53 -69.85
N GLY A 54 -0.63 -98.69 -69.71
CA GLY A 54 -1.51 -98.33 -70.83
C GLY A 54 -0.79 -97.61 -71.97
N THR A 55 0.44 -97.11 -71.78
CA THR A 55 1.24 -96.45 -72.84
C THR A 55 1.48 -97.38 -74.03
N THR A 56 1.62 -98.66 -73.75
CA THR A 56 1.94 -99.70 -74.72
C THR A 56 0.83 -100.75 -74.84
N HIS A 57 -0.04 -100.86 -73.83
CA HIS A 57 -1.02 -101.94 -73.72
C HIS A 57 -2.47 -101.45 -73.53
N SER A 58 -2.81 -100.21 -73.94
CA SER A 58 -4.20 -99.69 -73.86
C SER A 58 -5.27 -100.57 -74.53
N PRO A 59 -4.99 -101.37 -75.59
CA PRO A 59 -5.97 -102.30 -76.15
C PRO A 59 -6.44 -103.37 -75.16
N LEU A 60 -5.60 -103.76 -74.20
CA LEU A 60 -5.92 -104.78 -73.20
C LEU A 60 -6.90 -104.30 -72.12
N PHE A 61 -7.10 -102.99 -72.02
CA PHE A 61 -8.11 -102.41 -71.14
C PHE A 61 -9.43 -102.25 -71.88
N THR A 62 -10.50 -102.73 -71.27
CA THR A 62 -11.87 -102.47 -71.72
C THR A 62 -12.45 -101.26 -70.99
N LYS A 63 -13.44 -100.61 -71.58
CA LYS A 63 -14.14 -99.49 -70.94
C LYS A 63 -14.79 -99.91 -69.62
N GLY A 64 -15.47 -101.06 -69.62
CA GLY A 64 -16.11 -101.61 -68.41
C GLY A 64 -15.13 -101.87 -67.26
N MET A 65 -13.90 -102.30 -67.55
CA MET A 65 -12.85 -102.47 -66.53
C MET A 65 -12.43 -101.15 -65.88
N LEU A 66 -12.40 -100.05 -66.63
CA LEU A 66 -12.05 -98.75 -66.07
C LEU A 66 -13.25 -98.12 -65.36
N ASP A 67 -14.44 -98.18 -65.96
CA ASP A 67 -15.70 -97.68 -65.40
C ASP A 67 -16.00 -98.30 -64.02
N SER A 68 -15.72 -99.60 -63.83
CA SER A 68 -15.98 -100.30 -62.56
C SER A 68 -15.21 -99.75 -61.37
N VAL A 69 -14.11 -99.03 -61.60
CA VAL A 69 -13.22 -98.48 -60.56
C VAL A 69 -13.50 -96.99 -60.31
N VAL A 70 -14.23 -96.30 -61.20
CA VAL A 70 -14.50 -94.87 -61.07
C VAL A 70 -15.31 -94.56 -59.81
N ALA A 71 -16.39 -95.30 -59.57
CA ALA A 71 -17.28 -95.07 -58.44
C ALA A 71 -16.58 -95.21 -57.07
N PRO A 72 -15.85 -96.31 -56.76
CA PRO A 72 -15.15 -96.42 -55.49
C PRO A 72 -14.06 -95.35 -55.33
N LEU A 73 -13.34 -94.97 -56.40
CA LEU A 73 -12.35 -93.90 -56.33
C LEU A 73 -12.98 -92.52 -56.09
N ALA A 74 -14.11 -92.22 -56.74
CA ALA A 74 -14.84 -90.97 -56.52
C ALA A 74 -15.39 -90.88 -55.08
N SER A 75 -15.87 -91.99 -54.53
CA SER A 75 -16.28 -92.08 -53.12
C SER A 75 -15.10 -91.87 -52.17
N ALA A 76 -13.93 -92.47 -52.45
CA ALA A 76 -12.72 -92.26 -51.66
C ALA A 76 -12.29 -90.78 -51.67
N ALA A 77 -12.26 -90.14 -52.84
CA ALA A 77 -11.95 -88.71 -52.97
C ALA A 77 -12.95 -87.83 -52.19
N THR A 78 -14.24 -88.16 -52.25
CA THR A 78 -15.29 -87.44 -51.52
C THR A 78 -15.08 -87.52 -50.01
N GLN A 79 -14.73 -88.71 -49.50
CA GLN A 79 -14.46 -88.91 -48.08
C GLN A 79 -13.20 -88.18 -47.62
N LEU A 80 -12.13 -88.17 -48.42
CA LEU A 80 -10.92 -87.37 -48.10
C LEU A 80 -11.22 -85.86 -48.09
N ASN A 81 -12.02 -85.37 -49.03
CA ASN A 81 -12.45 -83.97 -49.00
C ASN A 81 -13.35 -83.67 -47.78
N ALA A 82 -14.22 -84.60 -47.40
CA ALA A 82 -15.01 -84.47 -46.17
C ALA A 82 -14.11 -84.42 -44.94
N ARG A 83 -13.02 -85.20 -44.89
CA ARG A 83 -12.02 -85.15 -43.82
C ARG A 83 -11.27 -83.82 -43.73
N GLN A 84 -11.04 -83.15 -44.86
CA GLN A 84 -10.44 -81.81 -44.86
C GLN A 84 -11.40 -80.76 -44.28
N ASN A 85 -12.70 -80.90 -44.57
CA ASN A 85 -13.73 -79.96 -44.11
C ASN A 85 -14.20 -80.25 -42.67
N ALA A 86 -14.14 -81.50 -42.23
CA ALA A 86 -14.51 -81.94 -40.90
C ALA A 86 -13.41 -82.84 -40.32
N ALA A 87 -12.85 -82.45 -39.17
CA ALA A 87 -11.75 -83.16 -38.51
C ALA A 87 -12.17 -84.49 -37.85
N ASN A 88 -12.96 -85.31 -38.55
CA ASN A 88 -13.45 -86.61 -38.10
C ASN A 88 -12.68 -87.75 -38.78
N PRO A 89 -11.84 -88.52 -38.04
CA PRO A 89 -11.02 -89.61 -38.59
C PRO A 89 -11.81 -90.74 -39.27
N ASN A 90 -13.12 -90.87 -39.01
CA ASN A 90 -13.96 -91.87 -39.67
C ASN A 90 -14.01 -91.67 -41.19
N HIS A 91 -13.85 -90.44 -41.67
CA HIS A 91 -13.76 -90.15 -43.10
C HIS A 91 -12.51 -90.76 -43.74
N THR A 92 -11.37 -90.79 -43.04
CA THR A 92 -10.13 -91.43 -43.52
C THR A 92 -10.29 -92.95 -43.59
N GLN A 93 -10.92 -93.55 -42.57
CA GLN A 93 -11.24 -94.98 -42.57
C GLN A 93 -12.19 -95.35 -43.72
N GLN A 94 -13.23 -94.54 -43.95
CA GLN A 94 -14.16 -94.75 -45.07
C GLN A 94 -13.47 -94.59 -46.41
N ALA A 95 -12.57 -93.60 -46.56
CA ALA A 95 -11.77 -93.44 -47.77
C ALA A 95 -10.89 -94.67 -48.04
N LEU A 96 -10.26 -95.23 -47.01
CA LEU A 96 -9.46 -96.46 -47.13
C LEU A 96 -10.33 -97.64 -47.60
N ALA A 97 -11.49 -97.86 -46.99
CA ALA A 97 -12.39 -98.94 -47.41
C ALA A 97 -12.83 -98.80 -48.88
N GLN A 98 -13.06 -97.58 -49.35
CA GLN A 98 -13.44 -97.31 -50.75
C GLN A 98 -12.28 -97.52 -51.72
N ILE A 99 -11.05 -97.12 -51.38
CA ILE A 99 -9.89 -97.34 -52.25
C ILE A 99 -9.45 -98.82 -52.27
N GLU A 100 -9.66 -99.56 -51.18
CA GLU A 100 -9.50 -101.02 -51.16
C GLU A 100 -10.56 -101.71 -52.02
N SER A 101 -11.81 -101.24 -51.99
CA SER A 101 -12.85 -101.71 -52.90
C SER A 101 -12.47 -101.49 -54.37
N ALA A 102 -11.85 -100.35 -54.69
CA ALA A 102 -11.29 -100.09 -56.02
C ALA A 102 -10.24 -101.16 -56.41
N LEU A 103 -9.33 -101.52 -55.49
CA LEU A 103 -8.32 -102.56 -55.73
C LEU A 103 -8.95 -103.92 -56.06
N VAL A 104 -10.01 -104.32 -55.35
CA VAL A 104 -10.74 -105.57 -55.61
C VAL A 104 -11.36 -105.56 -57.01
N THR A 105 -11.99 -104.44 -57.40
CA THR A 105 -12.59 -104.29 -58.74
C THR A 105 -11.58 -104.28 -59.88
N MET A 106 -10.30 -104.05 -59.58
CA MET A 106 -9.20 -104.10 -60.54
C MET A 106 -8.65 -105.51 -60.79
N ALA A 107 -9.14 -106.54 -60.09
CA ALA A 107 -8.70 -107.92 -60.31
C ALA A 107 -8.69 -108.36 -61.80
N PRO A 108 -9.63 -107.94 -62.67
CA PRO A 108 -9.64 -108.29 -64.10
C PRO A 108 -8.64 -107.51 -64.96
N TRP A 109 -7.92 -106.52 -64.40
CA TRP A 109 -7.02 -105.68 -65.19
C TRP A 109 -5.82 -106.48 -65.68
N PRO A 110 -5.31 -106.20 -66.90
CA PRO A 110 -4.11 -106.82 -67.42
C PRO A 110 -2.93 -106.58 -66.48
N ARG A 111 -2.34 -107.66 -65.94
CA ARG A 111 -1.18 -107.55 -65.06
C ARG A 111 0.07 -107.27 -65.90
N PRO A 112 1.01 -106.43 -65.40
CA PRO A 112 2.24 -106.06 -66.10
C PRO A 112 3.24 -107.20 -66.37
N TYR A 113 2.97 -108.44 -65.99
CA TYR A 113 3.99 -109.48 -65.94
C TYR A 113 4.13 -110.23 -67.27
N THR A 114 5.03 -109.75 -68.12
CA THR A 114 5.66 -110.58 -69.15
C THR A 114 7.15 -110.76 -68.82
N LYS A 115 7.60 -112.01 -68.69
CA LYS A 115 9.00 -112.38 -68.40
C LYS A 115 9.95 -111.77 -69.46
N GLY A 116 11.11 -111.24 -69.03
CA GLY A 116 12.18 -110.79 -69.94
C GLY A 116 12.73 -109.39 -69.64
N ALA A 117 13.24 -108.70 -70.67
CA ALA A 117 14.01 -107.43 -70.60
C ALA A 117 13.37 -106.28 -69.78
N GLN A 118 12.05 -106.31 -69.58
CA GLN A 118 11.33 -105.36 -68.73
C GLN A 118 11.65 -105.54 -67.23
N VAL A 119 11.93 -106.77 -66.77
CA VAL A 119 12.39 -107.05 -65.40
C VAL A 119 13.76 -106.40 -65.17
N THR A 120 14.67 -106.51 -66.13
CA THR A 120 16.01 -105.90 -66.05
C THR A 120 15.94 -104.38 -65.98
N GLN A 121 15.09 -103.73 -66.80
CA GLN A 121 14.87 -102.28 -66.72
C GLN A 121 14.31 -101.85 -65.36
N MET A 122 13.42 -102.67 -64.78
CA MET A 122 12.86 -102.41 -63.47
C MET A 122 13.91 -102.59 -62.36
N THR A 123 14.77 -103.61 -62.44
CA THR A 123 15.89 -103.80 -61.51
C THR A 123 16.84 -102.60 -61.55
N THR A 124 17.23 -102.12 -62.73
CA THR A 124 18.08 -100.93 -62.87
C THR A 124 17.42 -99.66 -62.34
N LEU A 125 16.11 -99.50 -62.54
CA LEU A 125 15.34 -98.39 -61.95
C LEU A 125 15.34 -98.47 -60.42
N PHE A 126 15.10 -99.65 -59.85
CA PHE A 126 15.10 -99.86 -58.40
C PHE A 126 16.48 -99.66 -57.78
N GLU A 127 17.55 -100.14 -58.43
CA GLU A 127 18.93 -99.89 -58.00
C GLU A 127 19.25 -98.39 -58.02
N GLY A 128 18.89 -97.68 -59.10
CA GLY A 128 19.08 -96.22 -59.17
C GLY A 128 18.27 -95.43 -58.14
N LEU A 129 17.05 -95.87 -57.82
CA LEU A 129 16.24 -95.29 -56.74
C LEU A 129 16.85 -95.57 -55.37
N LEU A 130 17.37 -96.78 -55.14
CA LEU A 130 18.04 -97.16 -53.90
C LEU A 130 19.31 -96.34 -53.67
N ASP A 131 20.11 -96.13 -54.72
CA ASP A 131 21.32 -95.30 -54.64
C ASP A 131 20.99 -93.83 -54.39
N ARG A 132 19.93 -93.31 -55.02
CA ARG A 132 19.44 -91.96 -54.73
C ARG A 132 18.95 -91.82 -53.29
N GLN A 133 18.21 -92.81 -52.78
CA GLN A 133 17.73 -92.83 -51.40
C GLN A 133 18.90 -92.84 -50.40
N LYS A 134 19.95 -93.63 -50.67
CA LYS A 134 21.17 -93.63 -49.85
C LYS A 134 21.84 -92.27 -49.85
N ALA A 135 22.01 -91.66 -51.02
CA ALA A 135 22.61 -90.33 -51.14
C ALA A 135 21.79 -89.25 -50.42
N GLU A 136 20.46 -89.30 -50.47
CA GLU A 136 19.59 -88.39 -49.72
C GLU A 136 19.64 -88.63 -48.21
N SER A 137 19.74 -89.89 -47.78
CA SER A 137 19.91 -90.25 -46.36
C SER A 137 21.24 -89.75 -45.81
N GLU A 138 22.30 -89.80 -46.61
CA GLU A 138 23.62 -89.30 -46.24
C GLU A 138 23.61 -87.77 -46.13
N LYS A 139 23.01 -87.06 -47.10
CA LYS A 139 22.79 -85.61 -47.01
C LYS A 139 21.97 -85.21 -45.78
N LEU A 140 20.93 -85.97 -45.45
CA LEU A 140 20.10 -85.69 -44.28
C LEU A 140 20.88 -85.89 -42.98
N LYS A 141 21.72 -86.91 -42.93
CA LYS A 141 22.63 -87.15 -41.80
C LYS A 141 23.63 -86.01 -41.62
N ASP A 142 24.23 -85.52 -42.70
CA ASP A 142 25.15 -84.38 -42.67
C ASP A 142 24.44 -83.11 -42.21
N HIS A 143 23.24 -82.85 -42.72
CA HIS A 143 22.43 -81.71 -42.29
C HIS A 143 22.06 -81.79 -40.81
N TYR A 144 21.70 -82.97 -40.31
CA TYR A 144 21.41 -83.18 -38.89
C TYR A 144 22.65 -82.96 -38.01
N SER A 145 23.83 -83.39 -38.46
CA SER A 145 25.09 -83.12 -37.75
C SER A 145 25.37 -81.62 -37.69
N SER A 146 25.24 -80.89 -38.81
CA SER A 146 25.42 -79.44 -38.85
C SER A 146 24.47 -78.72 -37.90
N LEU A 147 23.18 -79.09 -37.92
CA LEU A 147 22.18 -78.46 -37.07
C LEU A 147 22.43 -78.73 -35.58
N ARG A 148 22.98 -79.91 -35.25
CA ARG A 148 23.40 -80.25 -33.89
C ARG A 148 24.57 -79.38 -33.43
N ASP A 149 25.57 -79.20 -34.29
CA ASP A 149 26.75 -78.37 -33.97
C ASP A 149 26.35 -76.89 -33.79
N GLU A 150 25.46 -76.38 -34.66
CA GLU A 150 24.87 -75.05 -34.53
C GLU A 150 24.07 -74.89 -33.21
N LEU A 151 23.29 -75.90 -32.84
CA LEU A 151 22.52 -75.88 -31.60
C LEU A 151 23.42 -75.87 -30.36
N ASP A 152 24.52 -76.62 -30.38
CA ASP A 152 25.47 -76.65 -29.27
C ASP A 152 26.25 -75.33 -29.17
N ALA A 153 26.61 -74.70 -30.30
CA ALA A 153 27.16 -73.34 -30.31
C ALA A 153 26.19 -72.32 -29.71
N TYR A 154 24.92 -72.35 -30.13
CA TYR A 154 23.88 -71.45 -29.62
C TYR A 154 23.65 -71.61 -28.11
N LYS A 155 23.75 -72.83 -27.57
CA LYS A 155 23.64 -73.06 -26.12
C LYS A 155 24.78 -72.42 -25.34
N GLU A 156 26.02 -72.51 -25.83
CA GLU A 156 27.16 -71.88 -25.17
C GLU A 156 27.08 -70.36 -25.25
N ASP A 157 26.66 -69.80 -26.41
CA ASP A 157 26.40 -68.36 -26.54
C ASP A 157 25.31 -67.88 -25.58
N ALA A 158 24.18 -68.61 -25.49
CA ALA A 158 23.09 -68.27 -24.58
C ALA A 158 23.54 -68.32 -23.11
N LYS A 159 24.42 -69.27 -22.76
CA LYS A 159 24.98 -69.40 -21.42
C LYS A 159 25.96 -68.25 -21.11
N ALA A 160 26.81 -67.85 -22.06
CA ALA A 160 27.69 -66.70 -21.92
C ALA A 160 26.87 -65.41 -21.74
N LEU A 161 25.87 -65.19 -22.60
CA LEU A 161 24.98 -64.02 -22.51
C LEU A 161 24.25 -63.96 -21.16
N ARG A 162 23.80 -65.10 -20.63
CA ARG A 162 23.18 -65.16 -19.30
C ARG A 162 24.16 -64.77 -18.18
N GLN A 163 25.43 -65.16 -18.29
CA GLN A 163 26.46 -64.75 -17.32
C GLN A 163 26.72 -63.24 -17.38
N ASP A 164 26.78 -62.67 -18.59
CA ASP A 164 26.97 -61.23 -18.78
C ASP A 164 25.79 -60.42 -18.27
N VAL A 165 24.55 -60.89 -18.50
CA VAL A 165 23.34 -60.26 -17.94
C VAL A 165 23.37 -60.30 -16.41
N ASN A 166 23.72 -61.43 -15.79
CA ASN A 166 23.82 -61.52 -14.33
C ASN A 166 24.86 -60.55 -13.76
N ARG A 167 26.03 -60.41 -14.41
CA ARG A 167 27.05 -59.42 -14.00
C ARG A 167 26.52 -57.99 -14.12
N ALA A 168 25.86 -57.67 -15.22
CA ALA A 168 25.27 -56.35 -15.41
C ALA A 168 24.20 -56.05 -14.34
N GLU A 169 23.38 -57.03 -13.95
CA GLU A 169 22.43 -56.89 -12.84
C GLU A 169 23.13 -56.63 -11.50
N GLU A 170 24.23 -57.33 -11.21
CA GLU A 170 25.04 -57.12 -10.01
C GLU A 170 25.67 -55.70 -9.99
N ASP A 171 26.22 -55.25 -11.11
CA ASP A 171 26.81 -53.92 -11.25
C ASP A 171 25.77 -52.81 -11.05
N ILE A 172 24.59 -52.94 -11.68
CA ILE A 172 23.48 -51.99 -11.52
C ILE A 172 23.00 -51.95 -10.06
N ALA A 173 22.90 -53.11 -9.41
CA ALA A 173 22.49 -53.18 -8.01
C ALA A 173 23.51 -52.47 -7.08
N ALA A 174 24.80 -52.63 -7.35
CA ALA A 174 25.87 -51.95 -6.61
C ALA A 174 25.81 -50.42 -6.82
N GLU A 175 25.68 -49.96 -8.06
CA GLU A 175 25.56 -48.53 -8.37
C GLU A 175 24.31 -47.90 -7.73
N ALA A 176 23.18 -48.61 -7.75
CA ALA A 176 21.96 -48.18 -7.09
C ALA A 176 22.14 -48.03 -5.56
N ALA A 177 22.88 -48.93 -4.93
CA ALA A 177 23.19 -48.84 -3.50
C ALA A 177 24.08 -47.62 -3.18
N ASP A 178 25.08 -47.34 -4.02
CA ASP A 178 25.95 -46.17 -3.87
C ASP A 178 25.18 -44.86 -4.04
N VAL A 179 24.28 -44.78 -5.02
CA VAL A 179 23.40 -43.63 -5.21
C VAL A 179 22.48 -43.44 -4.01
N ALA A 180 21.88 -44.51 -3.47
CA ALA A 180 21.03 -44.43 -2.28
C ALA A 180 21.80 -43.91 -1.05
N LYS A 181 23.05 -44.34 -0.88
CA LYS A 181 23.95 -43.83 0.16
C LYS A 181 24.24 -42.34 -0.04
N LEU A 182 24.60 -41.93 -1.25
CA LEU A 182 24.86 -40.53 -1.57
C LEU A 182 23.65 -39.62 -1.28
N ILE A 183 22.44 -40.07 -1.64
CA ILE A 183 21.20 -39.35 -1.35
C ILE A 183 21.01 -39.19 0.17
N THR A 184 21.25 -40.26 0.93
CA THR A 184 21.13 -40.23 2.39
C THR A 184 22.12 -39.25 3.02
N ASP A 185 23.38 -39.29 2.57
CA ASP A 185 24.45 -38.40 3.04
C ASP A 185 24.13 -36.93 2.69
N GLN A 186 23.66 -36.67 1.47
CA GLN A 186 23.26 -35.32 1.05
C GLN A 186 22.07 -34.80 1.84
N LYS A 187 21.07 -35.64 2.10
CA LYS A 187 19.93 -35.27 2.94
C LYS A 187 20.39 -34.89 4.35
N GLY A 188 21.25 -35.69 4.96
CA GLY A 188 21.84 -35.37 6.27
C GLY A 188 22.57 -34.03 6.28
N ARG A 189 23.36 -33.74 5.24
CA ARG A 189 24.03 -32.44 5.09
C ARG A 189 23.06 -31.28 4.95
N ILE A 190 22.00 -31.44 4.17
CA ILE A 190 20.96 -30.41 4.00
C ILE A 190 20.26 -30.15 5.33
N ASP A 191 19.88 -31.20 6.06
CA ASP A 191 19.23 -31.09 7.37
C ASP A 191 20.12 -30.32 8.36
N THR A 192 21.43 -30.61 8.39
CA THR A 192 22.40 -29.84 9.22
C THR A 192 22.46 -28.38 8.79
N VAL A 193 22.61 -28.08 7.50
CA VAL A 193 22.69 -26.68 7.02
C VAL A 193 21.41 -25.91 7.32
N VAL A 194 20.24 -26.54 7.19
CA VAL A 194 18.95 -25.92 7.52
C VAL A 194 18.86 -25.67 9.02
N GLN A 195 19.24 -26.64 9.86
CA GLN A 195 19.22 -26.50 11.31
C GLN A 195 20.18 -25.39 11.77
N ASP A 196 21.41 -25.38 11.29
CA ASP A 196 22.41 -24.35 11.61
C ASP A 196 21.94 -22.96 11.14
N GLY A 197 21.35 -22.89 9.94
CA GLY A 197 20.76 -21.67 9.40
C GLY A 197 19.61 -21.12 10.26
N LEU A 198 18.71 -21.99 10.72
CA LEU A 198 17.61 -21.61 11.61
C LEU A 198 18.14 -21.10 12.95
N GLN A 199 19.12 -21.78 13.55
CA GLN A 199 19.76 -21.34 14.78
C GLN A 199 20.47 -19.99 14.61
N ALA A 200 21.15 -19.77 13.48
CA ALA A 200 21.80 -18.49 13.19
C ALA A 200 20.78 -17.35 13.05
N VAL A 201 19.64 -17.58 12.38
CA VAL A 201 18.56 -16.59 12.25
C VAL A 201 17.93 -16.28 13.61
N GLU A 202 17.68 -17.29 14.44
CA GLU A 202 17.16 -17.10 15.79
C GLU A 202 18.13 -16.29 16.65
N GLY A 203 19.43 -16.62 16.59
CA GLY A 203 20.49 -15.88 17.28
C GLY A 203 20.59 -14.42 16.82
N LEU A 204 20.52 -14.15 15.51
CA LEU A 204 20.49 -12.80 14.95
C LEU A 204 19.24 -12.02 15.38
N THR A 205 18.08 -12.68 15.40
CA THR A 205 16.82 -12.05 15.83
C THR A 205 16.89 -11.66 17.30
N ALA A 206 17.40 -12.56 18.16
CA ALA A 206 17.59 -12.28 19.58
C ALA A 206 18.60 -11.14 19.81
N ALA A 207 19.72 -11.15 19.08
CA ALA A 207 20.73 -10.10 19.15
C ALA A 207 20.19 -8.74 18.71
N ASN A 208 19.45 -8.69 17.60
CA ASN A 208 18.82 -7.48 17.09
C ASN A 208 17.75 -6.95 18.05
N GLN A 209 16.92 -7.82 18.63
CA GLN A 209 15.93 -7.43 19.62
C GLN A 209 16.59 -6.82 20.85
N LYS A 210 17.67 -7.44 21.34
CA LYS A 210 18.44 -6.91 22.46
C LYS A 210 19.05 -5.54 22.12
N ALA A 211 19.70 -5.43 20.97
CA ALA A 211 20.30 -4.17 20.52
C ALA A 211 19.24 -3.06 20.36
N PHE A 212 18.07 -3.38 19.82
CA PHE A 212 16.95 -2.45 19.68
C PHE A 212 16.41 -2.00 21.05
N ASN A 213 16.23 -2.93 21.99
CA ASN A 213 15.77 -2.60 23.34
C ASN A 213 16.79 -1.67 24.04
N THR A 214 18.08 -2.03 24.01
CA THR A 214 19.16 -1.20 24.58
C THR A 214 19.23 0.18 23.94
N TRP A 215 19.08 0.27 22.61
CA TRP A 215 19.03 1.54 21.91
C TRP A 215 17.82 2.39 22.34
N THR A 216 16.65 1.75 22.47
CA THR A 216 15.40 2.42 22.88
C THR A 216 15.49 2.94 24.32
N GLU A 217 15.99 2.14 25.24
CA GLU A 217 16.23 2.54 26.64
C GLU A 217 17.22 3.70 26.73
N GLY A 218 18.35 3.62 26.01
CA GLY A 218 19.32 4.72 25.95
C GLY A 218 18.72 6.00 25.40
N ARG A 219 17.87 5.90 24.35
CA ARG A 219 17.17 7.05 23.76
C ARG A 219 16.12 7.64 24.70
N ALA A 220 15.41 6.83 25.47
CA ALA A 220 14.46 7.31 26.45
C ALA A 220 15.15 8.17 27.52
N VAL A 221 16.29 7.70 28.04
CA VAL A 221 17.09 8.45 29.03
C VAL A 221 17.64 9.76 28.45
N GLU A 222 18.21 9.71 27.24
CA GLU A 222 18.69 10.94 26.55
C GLU A 222 17.54 11.94 26.32
N TRP A 223 16.38 11.45 25.88
CA TRP A 223 15.20 12.27 25.66
C TRP A 223 14.71 12.91 26.95
N GLU A 224 14.56 12.13 28.03
CA GLU A 224 14.15 12.62 29.34
C GLU A 224 15.10 13.70 29.85
N SER A 225 16.42 13.49 29.76
CA SER A 225 17.40 14.50 30.16
C SER A 225 17.27 15.81 29.34
N ARG A 226 17.08 15.72 28.02
CA ARG A 226 16.92 16.90 27.15
C ARG A 226 15.59 17.61 27.38
N VAL A 227 14.52 16.87 27.61
CA VAL A 227 13.20 17.44 27.90
C VAL A 227 13.18 18.09 29.27
N GLN A 228 13.74 17.45 30.30
CA GLN A 228 13.79 17.99 31.65
C GLN A 228 14.50 19.34 31.68
N GLY A 229 15.64 19.48 30.98
CA GLY A 229 16.33 20.78 30.88
C GLY A 229 15.46 21.88 30.26
N ASN A 230 14.63 21.55 29.26
CA ASN A 230 13.69 22.52 28.67
C ASN A 230 12.50 22.81 29.60
N VAL A 231 12.01 21.80 30.32
CA VAL A 231 10.94 21.94 31.31
C VAL A 231 11.40 22.86 32.44
N ASP A 232 12.60 22.67 32.97
CA ASP A 232 13.17 23.51 34.03
C ASP A 232 13.35 24.96 33.56
N GLN A 233 13.78 25.17 32.30
CA GLN A 233 13.86 26.51 31.71
C GLN A 233 12.49 27.19 31.57
N ILE A 234 11.49 26.47 31.06
CA ILE A 234 10.13 26.98 30.91
C ILE A 234 9.55 27.33 32.29
N GLN A 235 9.77 26.47 33.30
CA GLN A 235 9.32 26.70 34.66
C GLN A 235 9.99 27.95 35.25
N GLY A 236 11.30 28.12 35.06
CA GLY A 236 12.03 29.33 35.47
C GLY A 236 11.47 30.60 34.82
N CYS A 237 11.19 30.58 33.52
CA CYS A 237 10.55 31.72 32.83
C CYS A 237 9.13 32.00 33.35
N LEU A 238 8.35 30.96 33.67
CA LEU A 238 7.02 31.12 34.27
C LEU A 238 7.09 31.76 35.65
N ASP A 239 8.05 31.34 36.48
CA ASP A 239 8.25 31.89 37.82
C ASP A 239 8.68 33.38 37.75
N GLU A 240 9.59 33.72 36.82
CA GLU A 240 10.03 35.10 36.57
C GLU A 240 8.89 35.99 36.04
N ALA A 241 8.09 35.48 35.09
CA ALA A 241 6.91 36.17 34.58
C ALA A 241 5.87 36.41 35.69
N THR A 242 5.67 35.42 36.56
CA THR A 242 4.74 35.52 37.70
C THR A 242 5.24 36.53 38.75
N ALA A 243 6.54 36.58 39.01
CA ALA A 243 7.14 37.58 39.89
C ALA A 243 6.98 38.99 39.31
N SER A 244 7.25 39.17 38.02
CA SER A 244 7.08 40.44 37.31
C SER A 244 5.63 40.94 37.35
N LEU A 245 4.66 40.03 37.18
CA LEU A 245 3.24 40.35 37.29
C LEU A 245 2.87 40.87 38.70
N ARG A 246 3.37 40.22 39.76
CA ARG A 246 3.14 40.67 41.14
C ARG A 246 3.77 42.03 41.41
N GLU A 247 4.96 42.29 40.88
CA GLU A 247 5.62 43.59 41.01
C GLU A 247 4.80 44.70 40.34
N LEU A 248 4.28 44.46 39.12
CA LEU A 248 3.41 45.40 38.42
C LEU A 248 2.13 45.71 39.20
N GLN A 249 1.49 44.68 39.77
CA GLN A 249 0.28 44.86 40.60
C GLN A 249 0.57 45.67 41.87
N SER A 250 1.74 45.47 42.49
CA SER A 250 2.17 46.26 43.65
C SER A 250 2.38 47.73 43.27
N LYS A 251 3.05 47.98 42.14
CA LYS A 251 3.30 49.35 41.66
C LYS A 251 2.01 50.05 41.27
N GLU A 252 1.05 49.37 40.65
CA GLU A 252 -0.28 49.91 40.36
C GLU A 252 -1.00 50.40 41.63
N THR A 253 -0.91 49.61 42.71
CA THR A 253 -1.50 49.96 44.01
C THR A 253 -0.79 51.16 44.67
N GLU A 254 0.52 51.26 44.51
CA GLU A 254 1.33 52.39 44.99
C GLU A 254 1.04 53.69 44.22
N TYR A 255 0.90 53.61 42.90
CA TYR A 255 0.51 54.76 42.06
C TYR A 255 -0.92 55.23 42.34
N ALA A 256 -1.88 54.33 42.57
CA ALA A 256 -3.26 54.70 42.92
C ALA A 256 -3.33 55.52 44.23
N ASN A 257 -2.50 55.18 45.22
CA ASN A 257 -2.46 55.88 46.51
C ASN A 257 -1.71 57.21 46.45
N LEU A 258 -0.64 57.32 45.65
CA LEU A 258 0.12 58.57 45.51
C LEU A 258 -0.62 59.65 44.70
N THR A 259 -1.41 59.26 43.71
CA THR A 259 -2.00 60.22 42.76
C THR A 259 -3.20 60.98 43.36
N SER A 260 -3.95 60.37 44.29
CA SER A 260 -5.11 61.01 44.94
C SER A 260 -4.74 62.04 46.02
N ALA A 261 -3.66 61.79 46.79
CA ALA A 261 -3.22 62.69 47.87
C ALA A 261 -2.40 63.90 47.36
N VAL A 262 -1.64 63.74 46.28
CA VAL A 262 -0.76 64.80 45.75
C VAL A 262 -1.52 65.78 44.85
N ALA A 263 -2.54 65.33 44.11
CA ALA A 263 -3.32 66.21 43.23
C ALA A 263 -4.16 67.26 43.98
N ALA A 264 -4.81 66.89 45.08
CA ALA A 264 -5.61 67.81 45.90
C ALA A 264 -4.75 68.85 46.63
N THR A 265 -3.59 68.44 47.16
CA THR A 265 -2.68 69.30 47.91
C THR A 265 -1.98 70.32 47.00
N LYS A 266 -1.57 69.91 45.80
CA LYS A 266 -0.85 70.79 44.86
C LYS A 266 -1.77 71.81 44.16
N MET A 267 -3.05 71.47 43.93
CA MET A 267 -4.07 72.41 43.44
C MET A 267 -4.40 73.48 44.48
N ALA A 268 -4.59 73.12 45.76
CA ALA A 268 -4.89 74.06 46.83
C ALA A 268 -3.76 75.09 47.06
N GLN A 269 -2.50 74.65 47.01
CA GLN A 269 -1.34 75.53 47.19
C GLN A 269 -1.22 76.61 46.10
N HIS A 270 -1.71 76.33 44.89
CA HIS A 270 -1.69 77.29 43.78
C HIS A 270 -2.78 78.37 43.91
N PHE A 271 -3.94 78.03 44.47
CA PHE A 271 -4.99 79.00 44.79
C PHE A 271 -4.62 79.89 46.00
N GLU A 272 -3.87 79.37 46.97
CA GLU A 272 -3.35 80.13 48.12
C GLU A 272 -2.39 81.25 47.69
N THR A 273 -1.51 80.95 46.73
CA THR A 273 -0.52 81.92 46.20
C THR A 273 -1.17 83.00 45.32
N GLU A 274 -2.17 82.65 44.51
CA GLU A 274 -2.95 83.61 43.72
C GLU A 274 -3.79 84.54 44.62
N ALA A 275 -4.42 84.01 45.67
CA ALA A 275 -5.21 84.78 46.62
C ALA A 275 -4.37 85.76 47.46
N MET A 276 -3.16 85.35 47.87
CA MET A 276 -2.27 86.21 48.66
C MET A 276 -1.68 87.35 47.82
N SER A 277 -1.29 87.07 46.58
CA SER A 277 -0.76 88.10 45.66
C SER A 277 -1.84 89.11 45.24
N GLY A 278 -3.07 88.65 44.96
CA GLY A 278 -4.20 89.52 44.66
C GLY A 278 -4.57 90.47 45.81
N ARG A 279 -4.54 89.98 47.05
CA ARG A 279 -4.74 90.82 48.25
C ARG A 279 -3.68 91.90 48.38
N ILE A 280 -2.40 91.56 48.28
CA ILE A 280 -1.32 92.54 48.42
C ILE A 280 -1.44 93.65 47.37
N GLN A 281 -1.70 93.29 46.11
CA GLN A 281 -1.88 94.28 45.04
C GLN A 281 -3.11 95.16 45.27
N SER A 282 -4.20 94.60 45.80
CA SER A 282 -5.40 95.38 46.15
C SER A 282 -5.09 96.45 47.20
N TRP A 283 -4.33 96.11 48.24
CA TRP A 283 -3.91 97.06 49.27
C TRP A 283 -2.99 98.15 48.72
N ILE A 284 -2.12 97.82 47.76
CA ILE A 284 -1.28 98.81 47.07
C ILE A 284 -2.14 99.80 46.28
N PHE A 285 -3.13 99.32 45.52
CA PHE A 285 -4.03 100.18 44.76
C PHE A 285 -4.93 101.04 45.66
N PHE A 286 -5.45 100.49 46.76
CA PHE A 286 -6.15 101.30 47.76
C PHE A 286 -5.23 102.36 48.39
N GLY A 287 -3.97 102.02 48.66
CA GLY A 287 -2.96 102.96 49.13
C GLY A 287 -2.74 104.12 48.18
N PHE A 288 -2.59 103.85 46.87
CA PHE A 288 -2.51 104.91 45.85
C PHE A 288 -3.79 105.74 45.77
N GLY A 289 -4.96 105.12 45.87
CA GLY A 289 -6.24 105.81 45.89
C GLY A 289 -6.34 106.83 47.03
N VAL A 290 -6.00 106.40 48.25
CA VAL A 290 -5.97 107.28 49.43
C VAL A 290 -4.93 108.39 49.25
N LEU A 291 -3.73 108.06 48.75
CA LEU A 291 -2.68 109.04 48.51
C LEU A 291 -3.11 110.13 47.51
N PHE A 292 -3.81 109.76 46.45
CA PHE A 292 -4.34 110.73 45.48
C PHE A 292 -5.44 111.63 46.07
N ILE A 293 -6.33 111.08 46.90
CA ILE A 293 -7.34 111.90 47.60
C ILE A 293 -6.66 112.90 48.54
N VAL A 294 -5.70 112.43 49.32
CA VAL A 294 -4.92 113.28 50.24
C VAL A 294 -4.17 114.38 49.47
N GLY A 295 -3.53 114.02 48.35
CA GLY A 295 -2.84 114.95 47.47
C GLY A 295 -3.76 115.97 46.77
N ALA A 296 -5.01 115.61 46.50
CA ALA A 296 -6.00 116.52 45.94
C ALA A 296 -6.52 117.53 46.99
N VAL A 297 -6.81 117.04 48.20
CA VAL A 297 -7.55 117.79 49.22
C VAL A 297 -6.65 118.70 50.06
N ILE A 298 -5.48 118.21 50.51
CA ILE A 298 -4.61 118.97 51.42
C ILE A 298 -4.18 120.33 50.83
N PRO A 299 -3.72 120.42 49.56
CA PRO A 299 -3.29 121.70 48.99
C PRO A 299 -4.42 122.73 48.86
N LEU A 300 -5.66 122.27 48.66
CA LEU A 300 -6.85 123.12 48.62
C LEU A 300 -7.20 123.63 50.02
N ILE A 301 -7.14 122.77 51.04
CA ILE A 301 -7.36 123.16 52.44
C ILE A 301 -6.32 124.19 52.88
N LEU A 302 -5.02 123.95 52.64
CA LEU A 302 -3.96 124.86 53.07
C LEU A 302 -4.09 126.26 52.45
N GLN A 303 -4.56 126.35 51.20
CA GLN A 303 -4.79 127.65 50.56
C GLN A 303 -5.93 128.44 51.21
N ALA A 304 -6.97 127.79 51.72
CA ALA A 304 -8.04 128.47 52.44
C ALA A 304 -7.53 129.19 53.72
N PHE A 305 -6.44 128.69 54.31
CA PHE A 305 -5.85 129.28 55.52
C PHE A 305 -4.66 130.21 55.25
N SER A 306 -4.07 130.16 54.05
CA SER A 306 -2.89 130.94 53.70
C SER A 306 -2.86 131.28 52.21
N PRO A 307 -3.45 132.41 51.79
CA PRO A 307 -3.33 132.87 50.41
C PRO A 307 -1.90 133.32 50.15
N GLY A 308 -1.19 132.63 49.24
CA GLY A 308 0.18 132.99 48.83
C GLY A 308 0.23 134.26 47.98
N GLU A 309 1.43 134.83 47.81
CA GLU A 309 1.65 136.00 46.96
C GLU A 309 1.40 135.66 45.48
N GLY A 310 0.33 136.24 44.91
CA GLY A 310 -0.12 136.02 43.53
C GLY A 310 -1.65 136.14 43.42
N ASP A 311 -2.20 136.05 42.22
CA ASP A 311 -3.66 136.05 42.04
C ASP A 311 -4.27 134.78 42.70
N PRO A 312 -5.11 134.94 43.74
CA PRO A 312 -5.72 133.81 44.44
C PRO A 312 -6.57 132.93 43.53
N TRP A 313 -7.18 133.51 42.49
CA TRP A 313 -8.06 132.78 41.60
C TRP A 313 -7.31 131.87 40.63
N VAL A 314 -6.16 132.31 40.11
CA VAL A 314 -5.32 131.50 39.22
C VAL A 314 -4.72 130.31 39.99
N SER A 315 -4.21 130.56 41.20
CA SER A 315 -3.65 129.49 42.04
C SER A 315 -4.71 128.49 42.51
N PHE A 316 -5.92 128.96 42.86
CA PHE A 316 -7.06 128.10 43.18
C PHE A 316 -7.44 127.22 41.98
N ALA A 317 -7.54 127.80 40.80
CA ALA A 317 -7.93 127.11 39.58
C ALA A 317 -6.98 126.00 39.15
N ILE A 318 -5.66 126.27 39.16
CA ILE A 318 -4.65 125.26 38.84
C ILE A 318 -4.76 124.09 39.83
N ARG A 319 -4.88 124.38 41.12
CA ARG A 319 -5.00 123.34 42.16
C ARG A 319 -6.31 122.57 42.07
N LEU A 320 -7.42 123.22 41.73
CA LEU A 320 -8.70 122.55 41.49
C LEU A 320 -8.59 121.57 40.31
N SER A 321 -7.92 121.97 39.21
CA SER A 321 -7.71 121.09 38.05
C SER A 321 -6.82 119.87 38.35
N ILE A 322 -5.75 120.08 39.14
CA ILE A 322 -4.88 119.00 39.61
C ILE A 322 -5.65 118.10 40.60
N GLY A 323 -6.45 118.69 41.49
CA GLY A 323 -7.30 117.95 42.42
C GLY A 323 -8.32 117.08 41.71
N ALA A 324 -8.96 117.58 40.64
CA ALA A 324 -9.89 116.81 39.82
C ALA A 324 -9.19 115.61 39.14
N LEU A 325 -7.99 115.82 38.57
CA LEU A 325 -7.19 114.73 37.97
C LEU A 325 -6.83 113.65 38.99
N LEU A 326 -6.38 114.06 40.18
CA LEU A 326 -6.03 113.14 41.26
C LEU A 326 -7.27 112.40 41.79
N ALA A 327 -8.42 113.07 41.90
CA ALA A 327 -9.67 112.43 42.31
C ALA A 327 -10.10 111.33 41.32
N THR A 328 -10.03 111.58 40.00
CA THR A 328 -10.31 110.54 38.99
C THR A 328 -9.30 109.38 39.08
N GLY A 329 -8.02 109.70 39.26
CA GLY A 329 -6.98 108.69 39.50
C GLY A 329 -7.28 107.83 40.72
N ALA A 330 -7.78 108.44 41.79
CA ALA A 330 -8.16 107.74 43.01
C ALA A 330 -9.33 106.78 42.79
N THR A 331 -10.38 107.20 42.10
CA THR A 331 -11.54 106.35 41.80
C THR A 331 -11.14 105.12 40.99
N ILE A 332 -10.28 105.29 39.99
CA ILE A 332 -9.79 104.17 39.17
C ILE A 332 -8.96 103.22 40.03
N ALA A 333 -8.03 103.73 40.84
CA ALA A 333 -7.20 102.92 41.72
C ALA A 333 -8.03 102.12 42.73
N ILE A 334 -9.02 102.76 43.37
CA ILE A 334 -9.92 102.11 44.33
C ILE A 334 -10.77 101.02 43.64
N ARG A 335 -11.31 101.29 42.45
CA ARG A 335 -12.11 100.31 41.70
C ARG A 335 -11.27 99.12 41.21
N LEU A 336 -10.03 99.36 40.82
CA LEU A 336 -9.11 98.27 40.46
C LEU A 336 -8.74 97.43 41.68
N GLY A 337 -8.53 98.09 42.83
CA GLY A 337 -8.28 97.44 44.11
C GLY A 337 -9.46 96.59 44.59
N SER A 338 -10.69 97.08 44.46
CA SER A 338 -11.89 96.33 44.86
C SER A 338 -12.10 95.08 44.00
N LYS A 339 -11.97 95.21 42.67
CA LYS A 339 -12.11 94.05 41.75
C LYS A 339 -11.10 92.95 42.06
N ARG A 340 -9.84 93.31 42.27
CA ARG A 340 -8.76 92.36 42.62
C ARG A 340 -8.99 91.70 43.99
N MET A 341 -9.60 92.42 44.94
CA MET A 341 -9.93 91.88 46.26
C MET A 341 -11.05 90.83 46.17
N ASP A 342 -12.06 91.07 45.32
CA ASP A 342 -13.15 90.13 45.10
C ASP A 342 -12.65 88.84 44.43
N GLU A 343 -11.78 88.97 43.42
CA GLU A 343 -11.08 87.83 42.78
C GLU A 343 -10.26 87.03 43.81
N ALA A 344 -9.50 87.71 44.68
CA ALA A 344 -8.69 87.05 45.69
C ALA A 344 -9.52 86.32 46.77
N ASN A 345 -10.67 86.87 47.16
CA ASN A 345 -11.58 86.24 48.11
C ASN A 345 -12.25 84.99 47.51
N ALA A 346 -12.59 85.03 46.22
CA ALA A 346 -13.13 83.88 45.49
C ALA A 346 -12.12 82.72 45.45
N SER A 347 -10.86 83.00 45.11
CA SER A 347 -9.78 81.99 45.09
C SER A 347 -9.54 81.38 46.48
N LYS A 348 -9.57 82.19 47.54
CA LYS A 348 -9.40 81.70 48.92
C LYS A 348 -10.55 80.81 49.38
N ARG A 349 -11.76 81.07 48.90
CA ARG A 349 -12.92 80.20 49.17
C ARG A 349 -12.77 78.84 48.48
N MET A 350 -12.35 78.83 47.22
CA MET A 350 -12.07 77.58 46.48
C MET A 350 -10.95 76.76 47.12
N GLU A 351 -9.89 77.42 47.60
CA GLU A 351 -8.82 76.79 48.36
C GLU A 351 -9.35 76.05 49.60
N LEU A 352 -10.20 76.71 50.38
CA LEU A 352 -10.81 76.14 51.58
C LEU A 352 -11.77 74.99 51.22
N GLU A 353 -12.56 75.13 50.16
CA GLU A 353 -13.47 74.09 49.69
C GLU A 353 -12.70 72.84 49.22
N LEU A 354 -11.61 72.98 48.46
CA LEU A 354 -10.76 71.86 48.01
C LEU A 354 -10.03 71.16 49.16
N ARG A 355 -9.56 71.92 50.15
CA ARG A 355 -8.85 71.38 51.32
C ARG A 355 -9.78 70.68 52.30
N THR A 356 -11.03 71.12 52.39
CA THR A 356 -12.02 70.53 53.30
C THR A 356 -12.81 69.38 52.68
N PHE A 357 -12.82 69.25 51.35
CA PHE A 357 -13.59 68.23 50.64
C PHE A 357 -13.22 66.78 50.98
N GLY A 358 -11.92 66.47 51.03
CA GLY A 358 -11.42 65.12 51.32
C GLY A 358 -11.83 64.61 52.71
N PRO A 359 -11.58 65.37 53.79
CA PRO A 359 -12.00 65.01 55.15
C PRO A 359 -13.52 64.93 55.35
N PHE A 360 -14.31 65.72 54.61
CA PHE A 360 -15.77 65.78 54.79
C PHE A 360 -16.50 64.55 54.19
N LEU A 361 -15.96 63.98 53.11
CA LEU A 361 -16.53 62.79 52.45
C LEU A 361 -16.02 61.46 53.01
N ALA A 362 -15.02 61.49 53.91
CA ALA A 362 -14.43 60.28 54.49
C ALA A 362 -15.40 59.45 55.36
N ASN A 363 -16.50 60.06 55.82
CA ASN A 363 -17.50 59.42 56.69
C ASN A 363 -18.87 59.22 56.01
N VAL A 364 -18.94 59.28 54.68
CA VAL A 364 -20.19 59.04 53.93
C VAL A 364 -20.17 57.62 53.36
N ASP A 365 -21.11 56.78 53.79
CA ASP A 365 -21.16 55.35 53.43
C ASP A 365 -21.69 55.08 52.00
N ASP A 366 -22.41 56.03 51.39
CA ASP A 366 -22.94 55.88 50.03
C ASP A 366 -21.92 56.35 48.97
N LYS A 367 -21.37 55.39 48.23
CA LYS A 367 -20.41 55.65 47.13
C LYS A 367 -21.01 56.47 45.99
N GLY A 368 -22.31 56.36 45.72
CA GLY A 368 -22.96 57.10 44.63
C GLY A 368 -23.01 58.60 44.89
N ASP A 369 -23.28 58.99 46.13
CA ASP A 369 -23.34 60.38 46.55
C ASP A 369 -21.94 61.02 46.64
N VAL A 370 -20.93 60.24 47.04
CA VAL A 370 -19.52 60.68 47.05
C VAL A 370 -19.02 61.00 45.65
N ASP A 371 -19.37 60.20 44.65
CA ASP A 371 -18.93 60.42 43.27
C ASP A 371 -19.70 61.56 42.58
N ASN A 372 -21.00 61.73 42.88
CA ASN A 372 -21.77 62.91 42.43
C ASN A 372 -21.22 64.22 43.04
N ALA A 373 -20.90 64.23 44.34
CA ALA A 373 -20.31 65.39 44.99
C ALA A 373 -18.96 65.77 44.35
N ARG A 374 -18.13 64.78 43.99
CA ARG A 374 -16.86 65.00 43.27
C ARG A 374 -17.10 65.60 41.88
N LEU A 375 -18.09 65.11 41.14
CA LEU A 375 -18.45 65.66 39.83
C LEU A 375 -18.93 67.11 39.92
N GLU A 376 -19.75 67.45 40.92
CA GLU A 376 -20.22 68.83 41.14
C GLU A 376 -19.08 69.78 41.52
N LEU A 377 -18.14 69.33 42.36
CA LEU A 377 -16.95 70.11 42.71
C LEU A 377 -16.07 70.37 41.48
N VAL A 378 -15.89 69.36 40.63
CA VAL A 378 -15.11 69.50 39.39
C VAL A 378 -15.81 70.46 38.41
N ASP A 379 -17.13 70.37 38.25
CA ASP A 379 -17.88 71.29 37.38
C ASP A 379 -17.87 72.73 37.92
N ARG A 380 -17.93 72.93 39.25
CA ARG A 380 -17.81 74.27 39.87
C ARG A 380 -16.40 74.84 39.80
N ALA A 381 -15.37 74.01 39.98
CA ALA A 381 -13.98 74.45 39.97
C ALA A 381 -13.43 74.70 38.56
N PHE A 382 -13.94 73.99 37.55
CA PHE A 382 -13.37 74.00 36.19
C PHE A 382 -14.37 74.25 35.05
N GLY A 383 -15.69 74.18 35.28
CA GLY A 383 -16.72 74.15 34.22
C GLY A 383 -17.40 75.49 33.89
N LYS A 384 -17.48 76.46 34.81
CA LYS A 384 -18.07 77.80 34.55
C LYS A 384 -17.35 78.88 35.33
N GLY A 385 -16.82 79.89 34.63
CA GLY A 385 -16.10 81.00 35.24
C GLY A 385 -16.88 81.65 36.38
N TYR A 386 -16.27 81.71 37.57
CA TYR A 386 -16.83 82.23 38.83
C TYR A 386 -17.18 83.74 38.80
N VAL A 387 -17.18 84.38 37.62
CA VAL A 387 -17.46 85.80 37.42
C VAL A 387 -18.82 85.98 36.75
N GLN A 388 -19.91 85.66 37.46
CA GLN A 388 -21.20 86.32 37.20
C GLN A 388 -22.13 86.25 38.41
N SER A 389 -22.69 87.42 38.74
CA SER A 389 -23.77 87.68 39.71
C SER A 389 -23.38 87.98 41.17
N VAL A 390 -22.67 89.09 41.38
CA VAL A 390 -23.04 90.01 42.47
C VAL A 390 -23.13 91.41 41.87
N GLY A 391 -24.35 91.96 41.80
CA GLY A 391 -24.59 93.37 41.48
C GLY A 391 -25.05 93.70 40.04
N ALA A 392 -26.15 93.11 39.58
CA ALA A 392 -26.99 93.79 38.59
C ALA A 392 -27.67 94.98 39.28
N GLY A 393 -27.06 96.16 39.15
CA GLY A 393 -27.50 97.38 39.81
C GLY A 393 -26.50 98.52 39.72
N THR A 394 -25.77 98.63 38.60
CA THR A 394 -25.11 99.88 38.22
C THR A 394 -26.21 100.87 37.82
N GLN A 395 -26.50 101.87 38.66
CA GLN A 395 -26.54 103.20 38.05
C GLN A 395 -25.08 103.58 37.83
N GLU A 396 -24.69 103.48 36.56
CA GLU A 396 -23.51 104.16 36.04
C GLU A 396 -23.69 105.66 36.30
N GLU A 397 -23.19 106.15 37.43
CA GLU A 397 -22.79 107.55 37.48
C GLU A 397 -21.45 107.63 36.74
N VAL A 398 -21.57 107.68 35.42
CA VAL A 398 -20.49 108.05 34.52
C VAL A 398 -20.12 109.46 34.93
N VAL A 399 -19.04 109.62 35.72
CA VAL A 399 -18.29 110.87 35.69
C VAL A 399 -17.62 110.88 34.32
N THR A 400 -18.42 111.23 33.33
CA THR A 400 -17.97 111.62 32.02
C THR A 400 -16.96 112.73 32.26
N VAL A 401 -15.94 112.75 31.40
CA VAL A 401 -14.88 113.76 31.27
C VAL A 401 -15.45 115.20 31.13
N SER A 402 -16.78 115.37 31.20
CA SER A 402 -17.55 116.60 31.28
C SER A 402 -17.17 117.51 32.46
N ALA A 403 -16.85 116.99 33.65
CA ALA A 403 -16.47 117.86 34.78
C ALA A 403 -15.15 118.61 34.51
N MET A 404 -14.21 117.98 33.79
CA MET A 404 -12.95 118.60 33.41
C MET A 404 -13.14 119.60 32.26
N SER A 405 -14.03 119.30 31.31
CA SER A 405 -14.47 120.23 30.26
C SER A 405 -15.16 121.47 30.85
N GLU A 406 -16.04 121.30 31.83
CA GLU A 406 -16.75 122.39 32.49
C GLU A 406 -15.80 123.27 33.31
N ILE A 407 -14.88 122.66 34.08
CA ILE A 407 -13.85 123.40 34.86
C ILE A 407 -12.90 124.17 33.92
N ILE A 408 -12.44 123.57 32.81
CA ILE A 408 -11.60 124.25 31.81
C ILE A 408 -12.38 125.40 31.15
N SER A 409 -13.68 125.21 30.86
CA SER A 409 -14.51 126.26 30.26
C SER A 409 -14.78 127.44 31.21
N ALA A 410 -14.95 127.16 32.51
CA ALA A 410 -15.14 128.18 33.54
C ALA A 410 -13.84 128.98 33.76
N LEU A 411 -12.69 128.30 33.71
CA LEU A 411 -11.37 128.91 33.77
C LEU A 411 -11.06 129.82 32.57
N GLY A 412 -11.41 129.37 31.36
CA GLY A 412 -11.25 130.18 30.15
C GLY A 412 -12.09 131.47 30.14
N LYS A 413 -13.23 131.50 30.86
CA LYS A 413 -14.08 132.69 30.99
C LYS A 413 -13.58 133.69 32.03
N VAL A 414 -12.80 133.27 33.01
CA VAL A 414 -12.25 134.15 34.07
C VAL A 414 -10.91 134.77 33.66
N VAL A 415 -10.10 134.08 32.84
CA VAL A 415 -8.79 134.59 32.37
C VAL A 415 -8.93 135.62 31.23
N ASN A 416 -10.10 135.76 30.61
CA ASN A 416 -10.36 136.67 29.48
C ASN A 416 -11.24 137.88 29.85
N ARG A 417 -11.28 138.28 31.14
CA ARG A 417 -11.92 139.52 31.62
C ARG A 417 -11.04 140.30 32.57
#